data_AF-A0A132GSB3-F1
#
_entry.id   AF-A0A132GSB3-F1
#
_cell.length_a   1.000
_cell.length_b   1.000
_cell.length_c   1.000
_cell.angle_alpha   90.00
_cell.angle_beta   90.00
_cell.angle_gamma   90.00
#
_symmetry.space_group_name_H-M   'P 1'
#
loop_
_entity.id
_entity.type
_entity.pdbx_description
1 polymer ?
#
loop_
_entity_poly.entity_id
_entity_poly.type
_entity_poly.pdbx_seq_one_letter_code
_entity_poly.pdbx_strand_id
1 'polypeptide(L)'
;MRKVLLDAHTHTVASGHAYSSLQEMAKAAADMGLEVLGITEHGPSVPGTCPTLYFKNMFVVPRRMYGVRLLMGCEINILDTKGSLDLTDEQIGWLDIAIAGVHAAWYQAGTKEENTQGLVNVIRNPKIHIISHPGDGSCELDFEPLVLAAKEAHTLLEVNNHSLAPQRHKTVARDNNLEILRLCKKYEVPTILGSDAHISFQIADYERLYPLLAETEFPDELIMNYWPDKFFDYLGIL
;
A
#
# COMPACT_ATOMS: atom_id res chain seq x y z
N MET A 1 -9.91 -8.66 -18.05
CA MET A 1 -9.83 -8.12 -16.68
C MET A 1 -10.70 -6.89 -16.59
N ARG A 2 -11.27 -6.67 -15.40
CA ARG A 2 -12.15 -5.54 -15.12
C ARG A 2 -11.38 -4.22 -15.19
N LYS A 3 -12.09 -3.11 -15.42
CA LYS A 3 -11.49 -1.76 -15.43
C LYS A 3 -10.98 -1.42 -14.01
N VAL A 4 -9.72 -1.02 -13.90
CA VAL A 4 -9.14 -0.43 -12.69
C VAL A 4 -9.68 0.99 -12.52
N LEU A 5 -10.11 1.34 -11.31
CA LEU A 5 -10.67 2.64 -10.97
C LEU A 5 -9.92 3.36 -9.86
N LEU A 6 -9.06 2.65 -9.11
CA LEU A 6 -8.21 3.27 -8.10
C LEU A 6 -6.82 2.67 -8.05
N ASP A 7 -5.87 3.50 -7.62
CA ASP A 7 -4.52 3.10 -7.23
C ASP A 7 -4.13 3.90 -5.99
N ALA A 8 -3.91 3.21 -4.87
CA ALA A 8 -3.76 3.87 -3.56
C ALA A 8 -2.31 4.08 -3.14
N HIS A 9 -1.34 3.48 -3.85
CA HIS A 9 0.07 3.50 -3.46
C HIS A 9 0.94 4.06 -4.60
N THR A 10 1.20 5.36 -4.54
CA THR A 10 2.07 6.06 -5.52
C THR A 10 2.88 7.17 -4.84
N HIS A 11 4.02 7.53 -5.45
CA HIS A 11 5.01 8.47 -4.91
C HIS A 11 5.29 9.60 -5.87
N THR A 12 5.64 10.78 -5.34
CA THR A 12 6.02 11.95 -6.14
C THR A 12 7.49 12.32 -5.92
N VAL A 13 7.96 13.35 -6.62
CA VAL A 13 9.30 13.94 -6.39
C VAL A 13 9.60 14.27 -4.92
N ALA A 14 8.59 14.36 -4.05
CA ALA A 14 8.77 14.58 -2.62
C ALA A 14 9.46 13.40 -1.91
N SER A 15 9.29 12.15 -2.38
CA SER A 15 10.02 10.96 -1.89
C SER A 15 11.51 10.93 -2.30
N GLY A 16 11.99 11.90 -3.10
CA GLY A 16 13.40 12.05 -3.48
C GLY A 16 13.93 11.06 -4.53
N HIS A 17 13.26 9.93 -4.73
CA HIS A 17 13.59 8.91 -5.74
C HIS A 17 12.40 8.54 -6.64
N ALA A 18 11.39 9.41 -6.68
CA ALA A 18 10.32 9.42 -7.66
C ALA A 18 10.44 10.68 -8.55
N TYR A 19 9.79 10.64 -9.71
CA TYR A 19 10.13 11.50 -10.86
C TYR A 19 8.94 12.25 -11.45
N SER A 20 7.78 12.18 -10.82
CA SER A 20 6.60 12.96 -11.21
C SER A 20 6.11 13.82 -10.05
N SER A 21 5.69 15.04 -10.36
CA SER A 21 5.04 15.94 -9.42
C SER A 21 3.62 15.47 -9.09
N LEU A 22 3.06 15.96 -7.99
CA LEU A 22 1.67 15.68 -7.60
C LEU A 22 0.67 15.98 -8.73
N GLN A 23 0.84 17.09 -9.45
CA GLN A 23 -0.06 17.45 -10.54
C GLN A 23 0.10 16.53 -11.76
N GLU A 24 1.33 16.10 -12.08
CA GLU A 24 1.56 15.12 -13.16
C GLU A 24 0.93 13.78 -12.83
N MET A 25 1.06 13.30 -11.59
CA MET A 25 0.41 12.08 -11.10
C MET A 25 -1.11 12.18 -11.21
N ALA A 26 -1.70 13.28 -10.70
CA ALA A 26 -3.14 13.50 -10.75
C ALA A 26 -3.67 13.62 -12.19
N LYS A 27 -2.93 14.27 -13.09
CA LYS A 27 -3.31 14.41 -14.50
C LYS A 27 -3.23 13.08 -15.24
N ALA A 28 -2.18 12.30 -15.02
CA ALA A 28 -2.03 10.97 -15.63
C ALA A 28 -3.15 10.02 -15.17
N ALA A 29 -3.46 9.99 -13.88
CA ALA A 29 -4.59 9.22 -13.35
C ALA A 29 -5.92 9.61 -14.00
N ALA A 30 -6.15 10.90 -14.23
CA ALA A 30 -7.35 11.41 -14.91
C ALA A 30 -7.43 10.93 -16.37
N ASP A 31 -6.31 10.98 -17.10
CA ASP A 31 -6.24 10.54 -18.50
C ASP A 31 -6.47 9.03 -18.64
N MET A 32 -6.10 8.25 -17.63
CA MET A 32 -6.38 6.82 -17.52
C MET A 32 -7.83 6.53 -17.10
N GLY A 33 -8.57 7.55 -16.67
CA GLY A 33 -9.95 7.43 -16.20
C GLY A 33 -10.07 6.72 -14.85
N LEU A 34 -9.06 6.87 -13.98
CA LEU A 34 -9.15 6.53 -12.55
C LEU A 34 -10.10 7.50 -11.85
N GLU A 35 -10.78 7.00 -10.82
CA GLU A 35 -11.66 7.79 -9.95
C GLU A 35 -10.94 8.23 -8.68
N VAL A 36 -9.98 7.43 -8.21
CA VAL A 36 -9.23 7.67 -6.97
C VAL A 36 -7.73 7.43 -7.20
N LEU A 37 -6.90 8.33 -6.67
CA LEU A 37 -5.44 8.19 -6.66
C LEU A 37 -4.91 8.50 -5.26
N GLY A 38 -4.11 7.60 -4.70
CA GLY A 38 -3.35 7.82 -3.47
C GLY A 38 -1.98 8.41 -3.76
N ILE A 39 -1.66 9.52 -3.09
CA ILE A 39 -0.31 10.10 -3.03
C ILE A 39 0.23 9.77 -1.64
N THR A 40 1.09 8.76 -1.54
CA THR A 40 1.48 8.11 -0.29
C THR A 40 2.99 8.06 -0.15
N GLU A 41 3.60 9.24 0.02
CA GLU A 41 5.05 9.39 0.13
C GLU A 41 5.62 8.58 1.29
N HIS A 42 6.91 8.22 1.22
CA HIS A 42 7.56 7.54 2.33
C HIS A 42 7.66 8.41 3.60
N GLY A 43 7.48 7.77 4.75
CA GLY A 43 7.66 8.37 6.06
C GLY A 43 9.11 8.81 6.36
N PRO A 44 9.30 9.69 7.36
CA PRO A 44 10.53 10.44 7.60
C PRO A 44 11.78 9.60 7.93
N SER A 45 11.63 8.31 8.26
CA SER A 45 12.78 7.44 8.53
C SER A 45 13.58 7.09 7.27
N VAL A 46 13.04 7.25 6.06
CA VAL A 46 13.81 7.07 4.81
C VAL A 46 14.64 8.34 4.55
N PRO A 47 15.98 8.30 4.58
CA PRO A 47 16.80 9.49 4.36
C PRO A 47 16.56 10.09 2.96
N GLY A 48 16.34 11.40 2.91
CA GLY A 48 16.11 12.13 1.66
C GLY A 48 14.64 12.19 1.22
N THR A 49 13.71 11.65 2.01
CA THR A 49 12.27 11.74 1.77
C THR A 49 11.61 12.95 2.46
N CYS A 50 10.27 12.92 2.50
CA CYS A 50 9.38 13.85 3.17
C CYS A 50 9.64 14.01 4.69
N PRO A 51 9.97 15.21 5.17
CA PRO A 51 9.90 15.51 6.60
C PRO A 51 8.45 15.54 7.08
N THR A 52 8.22 15.41 8.39
CA THR A 52 6.87 15.43 8.98
C THR A 52 6.03 16.66 8.62
N LEU A 53 6.67 17.82 8.37
CA LEU A 53 6.01 19.05 7.95
C LEU A 53 5.33 18.91 6.57
N TYR A 54 5.84 18.05 5.69
CA TYR A 54 5.21 17.75 4.40
C TYR A 54 3.78 17.26 4.63
N PHE A 55 3.64 16.21 5.45
CA PHE A 55 2.34 15.60 5.75
C PHE A 55 1.41 16.57 6.48
N LYS A 56 1.93 17.34 7.43
CA LYS A 56 1.16 18.36 8.15
C LYS A 56 0.55 19.40 7.20
N ASN A 57 1.22 19.74 6.11
CA ASN A 57 0.78 20.77 5.18
C ASN A 57 -0.12 20.24 4.06
N MET A 58 -0.39 18.93 3.98
CA MET A 58 -1.20 18.35 2.90
C MET A 58 -2.65 18.84 2.88
N PHE A 59 -3.16 19.45 3.95
CA PHE A 59 -4.51 20.04 3.97
C PHE A 59 -4.72 21.15 2.92
N VAL A 60 -3.64 21.77 2.42
CA VAL A 60 -3.72 22.80 1.36
C VAL A 60 -3.98 22.20 -0.03
N VAL A 61 -3.73 20.90 -0.19
CA VAL A 61 -3.93 20.19 -1.47
C VAL A 61 -5.41 19.85 -1.62
N PRO A 62 -6.08 20.27 -2.71
CA PRO A 62 -7.48 19.90 -2.92
C PRO A 62 -7.62 18.38 -3.08
N ARG A 63 -8.61 17.79 -2.42
CA ARG A 63 -8.93 16.35 -2.51
C ARG A 63 -9.56 15.93 -3.83
N ARG A 64 -9.66 16.85 -4.78
CA ARG A 64 -10.12 16.57 -6.14
C ARG A 64 -9.35 17.41 -7.14
N MET A 65 -8.72 16.77 -8.12
CA MET A 65 -8.03 17.40 -9.24
C MET A 65 -8.38 16.68 -10.53
N TYR A 66 -8.66 17.44 -11.60
CA TYR A 66 -8.95 16.87 -12.93
C TYR A 66 -10.07 15.81 -12.95
N GLY A 67 -10.99 15.84 -11.98
CA GLY A 67 -12.07 14.86 -11.82
C GLY A 67 -11.74 13.68 -10.89
N VAL A 68 -10.46 13.43 -10.61
CA VAL A 68 -9.93 12.36 -9.75
C VAL A 68 -9.94 12.79 -8.29
N ARG A 69 -10.39 11.91 -7.40
CA ARG A 69 -10.26 12.07 -5.95
C ARG A 69 -8.85 11.74 -5.52
N LEU A 70 -8.22 12.64 -4.77
CA LEU A 70 -6.88 12.42 -4.21
C LEU A 70 -6.98 12.00 -2.75
N LEU A 71 -6.27 10.93 -2.39
CA LEU A 71 -6.02 10.53 -1.01
C LEU A 71 -4.58 10.92 -0.66
N MET A 72 -4.43 11.92 0.19
CA MET A 72 -3.14 12.41 0.66
C MET A 72 -2.71 11.60 1.86
N GLY A 73 -1.71 10.75 1.68
CA GLY A 73 -1.30 9.77 2.67
C GLY A 73 0.21 9.66 2.86
N CYS A 74 0.59 8.59 3.53
CA CYS A 74 1.98 8.23 3.79
C CYS A 74 2.11 6.71 3.69
N GLU A 75 3.21 6.24 3.12
CA GLU A 75 3.74 4.91 3.38
C GLU A 75 4.66 4.99 4.61
N ILE A 76 4.06 4.72 5.76
CA ILE A 76 4.65 4.79 7.09
C ILE A 76 5.61 3.61 7.26
N ASN A 77 6.81 3.87 7.79
CA ASN A 77 7.75 2.81 8.06
C ASN A 77 7.38 2.08 9.35
N ILE A 78 7.29 0.75 9.27
CA ILE A 78 7.34 -0.14 10.43
C ILE A 78 8.82 -0.30 10.78
N LEU A 79 9.18 -0.02 12.04
CA LEU A 79 10.56 0.13 12.47
C LEU A 79 11.13 -1.11 13.17
N ASP A 80 10.29 -1.90 13.83
CA ASP A 80 10.74 -3.05 14.64
C ASP A 80 9.65 -4.11 14.81
N THR A 81 10.04 -5.23 15.42
CA THR A 81 9.17 -6.38 15.74
C THR A 81 8.06 -6.08 16.77
N LYS A 82 8.03 -4.88 17.35
CA LYS A 82 6.93 -4.45 18.24
C LYS A 82 5.82 -3.76 17.45
N GLY A 83 6.08 -3.36 16.21
CA GLY A 83 5.16 -2.58 15.39
C GLY A 83 5.30 -1.07 15.61
N SER A 84 6.47 -0.60 16.05
CA SER A 84 6.74 0.85 16.14
C SER A 84 6.69 1.50 14.76
N LEU A 85 6.13 2.71 14.67
CA LEU A 85 5.97 3.47 13.43
C LEU A 85 6.83 4.74 13.42
N ASP A 86 7.20 5.21 12.24
CA ASP A 86 7.96 6.46 12.09
C ASP A 86 7.11 7.75 12.04
N LEU A 87 5.79 7.61 12.19
CA LEU A 87 4.86 8.69 12.50
C LEU A 87 4.16 8.44 13.83
N THR A 88 3.92 9.52 14.58
CA THR A 88 3.11 9.45 15.81
C THR A 88 1.62 9.31 15.48
N ASP A 89 0.86 8.81 16.45
CA ASP A 89 -0.59 8.73 16.39
C ASP A 89 -1.31 10.02 16.01
N GLU A 90 -0.77 11.18 16.40
CA GLU A 90 -1.28 12.49 16.01
C GLU A 90 -1.00 12.78 14.53
N GLN A 91 0.21 12.47 14.08
CA GLN A 91 0.67 12.70 12.70
C GLN A 91 -0.10 11.83 11.70
N ILE A 92 -0.38 10.58 12.06
CA ILE A 92 -1.20 9.67 11.24
C ILE A 92 -2.62 10.24 11.06
N GLY A 93 -3.14 10.95 12.07
CA GLY A 93 -4.45 11.61 12.00
C GLY A 93 -4.53 12.79 11.01
N TRP A 94 -3.43 13.21 10.39
CA TRP A 94 -3.42 14.23 9.33
C TRP A 94 -3.67 13.66 7.94
N LEU A 95 -3.56 12.33 7.80
CA LEU A 95 -3.59 11.63 6.53
C LEU A 95 -5.04 11.27 6.15
N ASP A 96 -5.36 11.30 4.86
CA ASP A 96 -6.62 10.72 4.37
C ASP A 96 -6.53 9.19 4.28
N ILE A 97 -5.32 8.67 4.07
CA ILE A 97 -5.01 7.24 4.04
C ILE A 97 -3.62 7.00 4.61
N ALA A 98 -3.49 5.93 5.39
CA ALA A 98 -2.25 5.50 6.01
C ALA A 98 -1.92 4.09 5.54
N ILE A 99 -0.81 3.98 4.82
CA ILE A 99 -0.21 2.72 4.40
C ILE A 99 0.97 2.48 5.36
N ALA A 100 1.22 1.25 5.78
CA ALA A 100 2.39 0.92 6.59
C ALA A 100 3.15 -0.27 5.98
N GLY A 101 4.47 -0.17 5.90
CA GLY A 101 5.31 -1.15 5.23
C GLY A 101 6.64 -1.39 5.93
N VAL A 102 7.23 -2.56 5.69
CA VAL A 102 8.57 -2.89 6.14
C VAL A 102 9.56 -2.53 5.03
N HIS A 103 10.47 -1.61 5.34
CA HIS A 103 11.61 -1.31 4.48
C HIS A 103 12.87 -1.89 5.12
N ALA A 104 13.46 -2.92 4.50
CA ALA A 104 14.55 -3.71 5.09
C ALA A 104 15.76 -2.87 5.57
N ALA A 105 16.04 -1.73 4.94
CA ALA A 105 17.13 -0.84 5.36
C ALA A 105 16.86 -0.11 6.69
N TRP A 106 15.59 0.03 7.07
CA TRP A 106 15.12 0.84 8.21
C TRP A 106 14.36 0.03 9.25
N TYR A 107 14.30 -1.30 9.07
CA TYR A 107 13.58 -2.21 9.94
C TYR A 107 14.54 -3.06 10.77
N GLN A 108 14.34 -3.05 12.08
CA GLN A 108 15.04 -3.93 13.00
C GLN A 108 14.35 -5.31 13.02
N ALA A 109 14.82 -6.20 12.14
CA ALA A 109 14.27 -7.55 12.02
C ALA A 109 14.57 -8.44 13.23
N GLY A 110 13.65 -9.36 13.52
CA GLY A 110 13.81 -10.48 14.46
C GLY A 110 13.49 -11.81 13.79
N THR A 111 13.02 -12.79 14.58
CA THR A 111 12.57 -14.08 14.02
C THR A 111 11.30 -13.90 13.17
N LYS A 112 10.97 -14.91 12.36
CA LYS A 112 9.73 -14.94 11.56
C LYS A 112 8.50 -14.66 12.41
N GLU A 113 8.43 -15.26 13.59
CA GLU A 113 7.34 -15.10 14.54
C GLU A 113 7.29 -13.69 15.13
N GLU A 114 8.45 -13.12 15.50
CA GLU A 114 8.55 -11.76 16.02
C GLU A 114 8.16 -10.71 14.97
N ASN A 115 8.63 -10.87 13.72
CA ASN A 115 8.25 -10.01 12.60
C ASN A 115 6.74 -10.09 12.33
N THR A 116 6.21 -11.31 12.30
CA THR A 116 4.77 -11.58 12.12
C THR A 116 3.95 -10.89 13.20
N GLN A 117 4.34 -11.04 14.47
CA GLN A 117 3.62 -10.42 15.59
C GLN A 117 3.68 -8.89 15.54
N GLY A 118 4.82 -8.32 15.14
CA GLY A 118 4.97 -6.89 14.93
C GLY A 118 3.99 -6.36 13.88
N LEU A 119 3.88 -7.04 12.72
CA LEU A 119 2.93 -6.66 11.68
C LEU A 119 1.48 -6.86 12.10
N VAL A 120 1.16 -7.92 12.84
CA VAL A 120 -0.20 -8.11 13.42
C VAL A 120 -0.57 -6.96 14.36
N ASN A 121 0.37 -6.43 15.14
CA ASN A 121 0.12 -5.27 16.00
C ASN A 121 -0.19 -4.02 15.16
N VAL A 122 0.55 -3.81 14.07
CA VAL A 122 0.33 -2.69 13.14
C VAL A 122 -1.02 -2.81 12.44
N ILE A 123 -1.37 -4.00 11.95
CA ILE A 123 -2.67 -4.29 11.32
C ILE A 123 -3.82 -3.97 12.28
N ARG A 124 -3.68 -4.28 13.57
CA ARG A 124 -4.71 -3.99 14.57
C ARG A 124 -4.82 -2.52 14.98
N ASN A 125 -3.91 -1.66 14.51
CA ASN A 125 -4.03 -0.22 14.74
C ASN A 125 -5.14 0.35 13.84
N PRO A 126 -6.24 0.90 14.40
CA PRO A 126 -7.38 1.39 13.61
C PRO A 126 -7.06 2.59 12.71
N LYS A 127 -5.87 3.17 12.83
CA LYS A 127 -5.41 4.26 11.95
C LYS A 127 -4.63 3.75 10.74
N ILE A 128 -4.34 2.46 10.64
CA ILE A 128 -3.63 1.86 9.52
C ILE A 128 -4.63 1.17 8.59
N HIS A 129 -4.61 1.55 7.32
CA HIS A 129 -5.61 1.14 6.34
C HIS A 129 -5.09 0.05 5.42
N ILE A 130 -3.80 0.09 5.08
CA ILE A 130 -3.16 -0.84 4.15
C ILE A 130 -1.80 -1.24 4.72
N ILE A 131 -1.45 -2.52 4.62
CA ILE A 131 -0.06 -2.97 4.74
C ILE A 131 0.56 -3.06 3.35
N SER A 132 1.56 -2.23 3.04
CA SER A 132 2.24 -2.25 1.74
C SER A 132 3.17 -3.45 1.62
N HIS A 133 3.14 -4.03 0.41
CA HIS A 133 4.01 -5.10 -0.09
C HIS A 133 4.50 -6.15 0.94
N PRO A 134 3.65 -6.71 1.83
CA PRO A 134 4.09 -7.67 2.85
C PRO A 134 4.72 -8.93 2.27
N GLY A 135 4.41 -9.25 1.00
CA GLY A 135 4.99 -10.38 0.28
C GLY A 135 6.40 -10.15 -0.27
N ASP A 136 6.97 -8.94 -0.22
CA ASP A 136 8.21 -8.61 -0.95
C ASP A 136 9.49 -9.25 -0.37
N GLY A 137 9.40 -9.91 0.79
CA GLY A 137 10.53 -10.56 1.45
C GLY A 137 11.50 -9.61 2.16
N SER A 138 11.08 -8.39 2.50
CA SER A 138 11.87 -7.47 3.35
C SER A 138 12.08 -8.01 4.76
N CYS A 139 11.19 -8.89 5.24
CA CYS A 139 11.41 -9.76 6.38
C CYS A 139 10.66 -11.09 6.17
N GLU A 140 11.02 -12.12 6.94
CA GLU A 140 10.29 -13.39 6.92
C GLU A 140 8.99 -13.26 7.74
N LEU A 141 7.88 -13.75 7.18
CA LEU A 141 6.53 -13.60 7.74
C LEU A 141 5.71 -14.88 7.57
N ASP A 142 4.82 -15.16 8.53
CA ASP A 142 3.71 -16.11 8.36
C ASP A 142 2.47 -15.34 7.91
N PHE A 143 1.98 -15.61 6.70
CA PHE A 143 0.92 -14.79 6.10
C PHE A 143 -0.48 -15.10 6.64
N GLU A 144 -0.74 -16.31 7.14
CA GLU A 144 -2.07 -16.67 7.66
C GLU A 144 -2.47 -15.82 8.88
N PRO A 145 -1.61 -15.62 9.91
CA PRO A 145 -1.88 -14.66 10.98
C PRO A 145 -2.16 -13.23 10.48
N LEU A 146 -1.42 -12.75 9.47
CA LEU A 146 -1.61 -11.42 8.89
C LEU A 146 -2.99 -11.30 8.24
N VAL A 147 -3.40 -12.27 7.42
CA VAL A 147 -4.69 -12.28 6.73
C VAL A 147 -5.85 -12.34 7.73
N LEU A 148 -5.73 -13.13 8.80
CA LEU A 148 -6.76 -13.20 9.84
C LEU A 148 -6.86 -11.89 10.62
N ALA A 149 -5.74 -11.28 10.99
CA ALA A 149 -5.73 -9.97 11.65
C ALA A 149 -6.32 -8.88 10.74
N ALA A 150 -5.99 -8.89 9.44
CA ALA A 150 -6.50 -7.94 8.46
C ALA A 150 -8.02 -8.04 8.30
N LYS A 151 -8.57 -9.27 8.35
CA LYS A 151 -10.01 -9.52 8.37
C LYS A 151 -10.68 -8.92 9.61
N GLU A 152 -10.09 -9.09 10.79
CA GLU A 152 -10.63 -8.56 12.05
C GLU A 152 -10.60 -7.04 12.12
N ALA A 153 -9.52 -6.42 11.61
CA ALA A 153 -9.27 -4.99 11.73
C ALA A 153 -9.78 -4.15 10.55
N HIS A 154 -10.27 -4.80 9.49
CA HIS A 154 -10.60 -4.17 8.21
C HIS A 154 -9.40 -3.44 7.56
N THR A 155 -8.21 -3.98 7.72
CA THR A 155 -7.00 -3.52 7.02
C THR A 155 -6.85 -4.30 5.71
N LEU A 156 -6.37 -3.67 4.65
CA LEU A 156 -6.06 -4.35 3.39
C LEU A 156 -4.60 -4.81 3.36
N LEU A 157 -4.35 -5.98 2.78
CA LEU A 157 -3.00 -6.43 2.44
C LEU A 157 -2.75 -6.17 0.96
N GLU A 158 -1.66 -5.47 0.67
CA GLU A 158 -1.30 -5.11 -0.70
C GLU A 158 -0.62 -6.29 -1.43
N VAL A 159 -1.01 -6.50 -2.69
CA VAL A 159 -0.28 -7.32 -3.65
C VAL A 159 0.41 -6.35 -4.62
N ASN A 160 1.73 -6.27 -4.52
CA ASN A 160 2.48 -5.15 -5.10
C ASN A 160 3.17 -5.52 -6.43
N ASN A 161 2.90 -4.75 -7.49
CA ASN A 161 3.44 -4.99 -8.83
C ASN A 161 4.94 -4.69 -8.90
N HIS A 162 5.39 -3.63 -8.21
CA HIS A 162 6.79 -3.21 -8.20
C HIS A 162 7.69 -4.28 -7.58
N SER A 163 7.26 -4.94 -6.50
CA SER A 163 8.01 -6.04 -5.86
C SER A 163 8.36 -7.19 -6.81
N LEU A 164 7.56 -7.43 -7.87
CA LEU A 164 7.82 -8.48 -8.86
C LEU A 164 8.76 -8.05 -9.99
N ALA A 165 9.17 -6.79 -10.05
CA ALA A 165 10.09 -6.32 -11.07
C ALA A 165 11.50 -6.95 -10.88
N PRO A 166 12.14 -7.52 -11.92
CA PRO A 166 13.44 -8.17 -11.80
C PRO A 166 14.54 -7.30 -11.18
N GLN A 167 14.47 -5.99 -11.41
CA GLN A 167 15.40 -4.98 -10.89
C GLN A 167 15.36 -4.85 -9.36
N ARG A 168 14.31 -5.36 -8.71
CA ARG A 168 14.14 -5.32 -7.26
C ARG A 168 14.83 -6.46 -6.54
N HIS A 169 15.20 -7.52 -7.26
CA HIS A 169 15.87 -8.70 -6.72
C HIS A 169 15.12 -9.36 -5.54
N LYS A 170 13.79 -9.21 -5.47
CA LYS A 170 12.92 -9.85 -4.47
C LYS A 170 12.52 -11.25 -4.91
N THR A 171 13.44 -12.20 -4.79
CA THR A 171 13.30 -13.56 -5.34
C THR A 171 12.11 -14.34 -4.78
N VAL A 172 11.68 -14.04 -3.55
CA VAL A 172 10.54 -14.71 -2.88
C VAL A 172 9.20 -14.03 -3.12
N ALA A 173 9.18 -12.83 -3.72
CA ALA A 173 7.98 -12.02 -3.80
C ALA A 173 6.83 -12.72 -4.53
N ARG A 174 7.14 -13.46 -5.60
CA ARG A 174 6.12 -14.21 -6.35
C ARG A 174 5.40 -15.24 -5.48
N ASP A 175 6.16 -16.09 -4.79
CA ASP A 175 5.60 -17.22 -4.04
C ASP A 175 4.85 -16.73 -2.80
N ASN A 176 5.38 -15.72 -2.11
CA ASN A 176 4.71 -15.05 -1.01
C ASN A 176 3.37 -14.42 -1.43
N ASN A 177 3.34 -13.69 -2.56
CA ASN A 177 2.10 -13.08 -3.05
C ASN A 177 1.07 -14.14 -3.47
N LEU A 178 1.49 -15.29 -4.01
CA LEU A 178 0.59 -16.42 -4.27
C LEU A 178 0.00 -16.99 -2.98
N GLU A 179 0.79 -17.10 -1.91
CA GLU A 179 0.31 -17.54 -0.60
C GLU A 179 -0.70 -16.55 -0.02
N ILE A 180 -0.40 -15.26 -0.03
CA ILE A 180 -1.31 -14.19 0.41
C ILE A 180 -2.63 -14.27 -0.36
N LEU A 181 -2.59 -14.34 -1.70
CA LEU A 181 -3.80 -14.44 -2.54
C LEU A 181 -4.63 -15.69 -2.21
N ARG A 182 -3.99 -16.85 -2.02
CA ARG A 182 -4.68 -18.10 -1.64
C ARG A 182 -5.35 -17.99 -0.28
N LEU A 183 -4.67 -17.39 0.70
CA LEU A 183 -5.20 -17.18 2.04
C LEU A 183 -6.34 -16.17 2.06
N CYS A 184 -6.18 -15.02 1.38
CA CYS A 184 -7.24 -14.03 1.22
C CYS A 184 -8.48 -14.63 0.55
N LYS A 185 -8.30 -15.46 -0.49
CA LYS A 185 -9.40 -16.21 -1.12
C LYS A 185 -10.05 -17.19 -0.15
N LYS A 186 -9.25 -17.99 0.59
CA LYS A 186 -9.74 -18.97 1.58
C LYS A 186 -10.57 -18.31 2.69
N TYR A 187 -10.17 -17.12 3.13
CA TYR A 187 -10.80 -16.41 4.24
C TYR A 187 -11.75 -15.28 3.82
N GLU A 188 -11.99 -15.13 2.51
CA GLU A 188 -12.84 -14.08 1.92
C GLU A 188 -12.41 -12.67 2.36
N VAL A 189 -11.10 -12.43 2.42
CA VAL A 189 -10.51 -11.14 2.78
C VAL A 189 -10.16 -10.39 1.50
N PRO A 190 -10.63 -9.15 1.32
CA PRO A 190 -10.27 -8.37 0.16
C PRO A 190 -8.80 -7.93 0.20
N THR A 191 -8.23 -7.74 -0.98
CA THR A 191 -6.88 -7.22 -1.20
C THR A 191 -6.91 -5.95 -2.04
N ILE A 192 -5.77 -5.28 -2.10
CA ILE A 192 -5.55 -4.16 -3.01
C ILE A 192 -4.29 -4.42 -3.84
N LEU A 193 -4.36 -4.13 -5.13
CA LEU A 193 -3.22 -4.11 -6.03
C LEU A 193 -2.52 -2.75 -5.88
N GLY A 194 -1.21 -2.77 -5.65
CA GLY A 194 -0.38 -1.57 -5.55
C GLY A 194 0.57 -1.47 -6.73
N SER A 195 0.58 -0.33 -7.43
CA SER A 195 1.55 -0.13 -8.49
C SER A 195 2.91 0.27 -7.92
N ASP A 196 2.88 0.96 -6.76
CA ASP A 196 4.04 1.60 -6.13
C ASP A 196 4.77 2.51 -7.14
N ALA A 197 3.96 3.29 -7.86
CA ALA A 197 4.42 4.10 -8.97
C ALA A 197 5.31 5.24 -8.46
N HIS A 198 6.56 5.23 -8.91
CA HIS A 198 7.53 6.31 -8.68
C HIS A 198 7.62 7.28 -9.87
N ILE A 199 6.82 7.04 -10.92
CA ILE A 199 6.66 7.91 -12.07
C ILE A 199 5.25 7.70 -12.63
N SER A 200 4.63 8.77 -13.13
CA SER A 200 3.24 8.75 -13.60
C SER A 200 2.92 7.68 -14.66
N PHE A 201 3.91 7.25 -15.44
CA PHE A 201 3.75 6.17 -16.43
C PHE A 201 3.50 4.79 -15.84
N GLN A 202 3.70 4.59 -14.53
CA GLN A 202 3.53 3.31 -13.85
C GLN A 202 2.25 3.25 -13.01
N ILE A 203 1.47 4.33 -12.94
CA ILE A 203 0.19 4.34 -12.22
C ILE A 203 -0.69 3.22 -12.78
N ALA A 204 -1.30 2.44 -11.90
CA ALA A 204 -2.19 1.32 -12.23
C ALA A 204 -1.60 0.28 -13.22
N ASP A 205 -0.26 0.20 -13.32
CA ASP A 205 0.40 -0.92 -13.98
C ASP A 205 0.42 -2.12 -13.01
N TYR A 206 -0.31 -3.17 -13.39
CA TYR A 206 -0.39 -4.43 -12.66
C TYR A 206 -0.02 -5.63 -13.54
N GLU A 207 0.71 -5.43 -14.64
CA GLU A 207 1.01 -6.49 -15.62
C GLU A 207 1.67 -7.73 -14.99
N ARG A 208 2.47 -7.55 -13.93
CA ARG A 208 3.16 -8.66 -13.25
C ARG A 208 2.27 -9.38 -12.26
N LEU A 209 1.17 -8.75 -11.83
CA LEU A 209 0.20 -9.35 -10.89
C LEU A 209 -0.82 -10.22 -11.60
N TYR A 210 -1.20 -9.88 -12.83
CA TYR A 210 -2.23 -10.60 -13.57
C TYR A 210 -2.00 -12.12 -13.70
N PRO A 211 -0.77 -12.63 -13.94
CA PRO A 211 -0.51 -14.06 -13.92
C PRO A 211 -0.77 -14.72 -12.56
N LEU A 212 -0.47 -14.03 -11.45
CA LEU A 212 -0.69 -14.54 -10.09
C LEU A 212 -2.19 -14.59 -9.77
N LEU A 213 -2.95 -13.56 -10.16
CA LEU A 213 -4.40 -13.53 -10.03
C LEU A 213 -5.06 -14.67 -10.82
N ALA A 214 -4.58 -14.92 -12.05
CA ALA A 214 -5.05 -16.03 -12.87
C ALA A 214 -4.71 -17.40 -12.25
N GLU A 215 -3.48 -17.60 -11.78
CA GLU A 215 -3.04 -18.87 -11.16
C GLU A 215 -3.83 -19.20 -9.89
N THR A 216 -4.20 -18.18 -9.11
CA THR A 216 -4.98 -18.37 -7.88
C THR A 216 -6.48 -18.36 -8.11
N GLU A 217 -6.91 -18.11 -9.35
CA GLU A 217 -8.30 -17.85 -9.73
C GLU A 217 -8.93 -16.85 -8.73
N PHE A 218 -8.21 -15.76 -8.45
CA PHE A 218 -8.59 -14.82 -7.39
C PHE A 218 -9.87 -14.06 -7.79
N PRO A 219 -10.85 -13.91 -6.90
CA PRO A 219 -12.15 -13.34 -7.28
C PRO A 219 -12.06 -11.82 -7.49
N ASP A 220 -12.59 -11.31 -8.60
CA ASP A 220 -12.65 -9.87 -8.91
C ASP A 220 -13.40 -9.07 -7.82
N GLU A 221 -14.35 -9.70 -7.11
CA GLU A 221 -15.07 -9.08 -5.99
C GLU A 221 -14.22 -8.82 -4.75
N LEU A 222 -13.08 -9.51 -4.61
CA LEU A 222 -12.10 -9.32 -3.53
C LEU A 222 -10.98 -8.34 -3.90
N ILE A 223 -10.94 -7.84 -5.14
CA ILE A 223 -9.94 -6.85 -5.58
C ILE A 223 -10.53 -5.46 -5.45
N MET A 224 -10.08 -4.70 -4.43
CA MET A 224 -10.63 -3.37 -4.14
C MET A 224 -10.45 -2.38 -5.29
N ASN A 225 -9.43 -2.57 -6.14
CA ASN A 225 -9.12 -1.61 -7.19
C ASN A 225 -10.22 -1.36 -8.23
N TYR A 226 -11.18 -2.28 -8.31
CA TYR A 226 -12.32 -2.22 -9.23
C TYR A 226 -13.54 -1.53 -8.61
N TRP A 227 -13.51 -1.21 -7.32
CA TRP A 227 -14.69 -0.84 -6.54
C TRP A 227 -14.41 0.29 -5.53
N PRO A 228 -14.24 1.55 -5.98
CA PRO A 228 -13.95 2.68 -5.08
C PRO A 228 -14.91 2.80 -3.89
N ASP A 229 -16.23 2.65 -4.10
CA ASP A 229 -17.20 2.71 -3.01
C ASP A 229 -16.98 1.61 -1.96
N LYS A 230 -16.75 0.36 -2.40
CA LYS A 230 -16.43 -0.75 -1.48
C LYS A 230 -15.12 -0.53 -0.74
N PHE A 231 -14.13 0.05 -1.41
CA PHE A 231 -12.84 0.38 -0.80
C PHE A 231 -13.01 1.37 0.36
N PHE A 232 -13.79 2.44 0.16
CA PHE A 232 -14.07 3.43 1.20
C PHE A 232 -14.91 2.86 2.33
N ASP A 233 -15.98 2.12 2.00
CA ASP A 233 -16.84 1.48 3.00
C ASP A 233 -16.07 0.48 3.86
N TYR A 234 -15.19 -0.33 3.26
CA TYR A 234 -14.40 -1.34 3.97
C TYR A 234 -13.44 -0.70 4.96
N LEU A 235 -12.72 0.35 4.53
CA LEU A 235 -11.73 1.05 5.34
C LEU A 235 -12.36 2.04 6.34
N GLY A 236 -13.64 2.39 6.19
CA GLY A 236 -14.30 3.40 7.01
C GLY A 236 -13.73 4.81 6.80
N ILE A 237 -13.16 5.09 5.63
CA ILE A 237 -12.59 6.39 5.29
C ILE A 237 -13.49 7.10 4.25
N LEU A 238 -14.48 7.86 4.72
CA LEU A 238 -15.15 8.99 4.06
C LEU A 238 -16.35 9.47 4.88
#